data_AF-A0A5K1JZB9-F1
#
_entry.id   AF-A0A5K1JZB9-F1
#
_cell.length_a   1.000
_cell.length_b   1.000
_cell.length_c   1.000
_cell.angle_alpha   90.00
_cell.angle_beta   90.00
_cell.angle_gamma   90.00
#
_symmetry.space_group_name_H-M   'P 1'
#
loop_
_entity.id
_entity.type
_entity.pdbx_description
1 polymer ?
#
loop_
_entity_poly.entity_id
_entity_poly.type
_entity_poly.pdbx_seq_one_letter_code
_entity_poly.pdbx_strand_id
1 'polypeptide(L)'
;MSLSSPGPVLALLSEHAPAPPIHITQENLADAALDFLERYLHVFTVARAWLTHAYARAALFSVHTHTLEPEISEQHPVCHGPNAIVAALLTLPPNMTLCNWLPGTGGGGAKQHKALWDVGCVPGSASGDVLVACYAVQEYARSPRKDRKGKGKQKEKQKERAELPAARTARWSIEQRFVLRRREQDAGGGQGEGSEADRIAAALWPLVAVSHQMRVRELL
;
A
#
# COMPACT_ATOMS: atom_id res chain seq x y z
N MET A 1 -23.09 28.18 -60.53
CA MET A 1 -23.15 29.03 -59.33
C MET A 1 -23.41 28.11 -58.15
N SER A 2 -22.37 27.75 -57.39
CA SER A 2 -22.46 26.80 -56.27
C SER A 2 -22.43 27.57 -54.96
N LEU A 3 -23.46 27.39 -54.13
CA LEU A 3 -23.57 27.96 -52.79
C LEU A 3 -23.04 26.95 -51.77
N SER A 4 -21.95 27.31 -51.08
CA SER A 4 -21.35 26.54 -49.99
C SER A 4 -22.10 26.84 -48.69
N SER A 5 -22.64 25.80 -48.05
CA SER A 5 -23.35 25.90 -46.77
C SER A 5 -22.36 25.83 -45.60
N PRO A 6 -22.40 26.76 -44.63
CA PRO A 6 -21.60 26.65 -43.41
C PRO A 6 -22.27 25.67 -42.43
N GLY A 7 -21.53 24.66 -41.99
CA GLY A 7 -21.98 23.74 -40.94
C GLY A 7 -21.91 24.37 -39.54
N PRO A 8 -22.67 23.85 -38.56
CA PRO A 8 -22.73 24.42 -37.22
C PRO A 8 -21.44 24.12 -36.44
N VAL A 9 -20.80 25.17 -35.95
CA VAL A 9 -19.68 25.09 -35.01
C VAL A 9 -20.27 24.82 -33.62
N LEU A 10 -20.19 23.57 -33.16
CA LEU A 10 -20.47 23.23 -31.78
C LEU A 10 -19.32 23.76 -30.91
N ALA A 11 -19.56 24.92 -30.27
CA ALA A 11 -18.70 25.43 -29.22
C ALA A 11 -18.81 24.50 -28.00
N LEU A 12 -17.81 23.62 -27.83
CA LEU A 12 -17.60 22.88 -26.59
C LEU A 12 -17.13 23.87 -25.52
N LEU A 13 -18.09 24.49 -24.83
CA LEU A 13 -17.83 25.22 -23.59
C LEU A 13 -17.50 24.20 -22.50
N SER A 14 -16.22 23.87 -22.38
CA SER A 14 -15.69 23.13 -21.24
C SER A 14 -15.48 24.10 -20.06
N GLU A 15 -16.59 24.55 -19.46
CA GLU A 15 -16.57 25.28 -18.18
C GLU A 15 -16.37 24.31 -17.02
N HIS A 16 -15.23 23.59 -17.01
CA HIS A 16 -14.81 22.87 -15.82
C HIS A 16 -14.01 23.83 -14.94
N ALA A 17 -14.72 24.60 -14.11
CA ALA A 17 -14.08 25.44 -13.11
C ALA A 17 -13.17 24.55 -12.23
N PRO A 18 -11.87 24.88 -12.09
CA PRO A 18 -10.98 24.10 -11.24
C PRO A 18 -11.52 24.12 -9.81
N ALA A 19 -11.75 22.94 -9.25
CA ALA A 19 -12.18 22.82 -7.85
C ALA A 19 -11.18 23.58 -6.95
N PRO A 20 -11.65 24.37 -5.98
CA PRO A 20 -10.77 25.14 -5.12
C PRO A 20 -9.79 24.20 -4.38
N PRO A 21 -8.54 24.62 -4.14
CA PRO A 21 -7.57 23.83 -3.38
C PRO A 21 -8.16 23.43 -2.03
N ILE A 22 -8.12 22.13 -1.71
CA ILE A 22 -8.58 21.64 -0.40
C ILE A 22 -7.55 22.10 0.64
N HIS A 23 -7.87 23.16 1.37
CA HIS A 23 -7.05 23.62 2.49
C HIS A 23 -7.25 22.69 3.69
N ILE A 24 -6.34 21.74 3.87
CA ILE A 24 -6.29 20.90 5.09
C ILE A 24 -5.74 21.79 6.22
N THR A 25 -6.43 21.91 7.36
CA THR A 25 -5.87 22.57 8.56
C THR A 25 -4.90 21.62 9.26
N GLN A 26 -4.10 22.11 10.22
CA GLN A 26 -3.18 21.23 10.96
C GLN A 26 -3.93 20.14 11.75
N GLU A 27 -5.07 20.48 12.34
CA GLU A 27 -5.93 19.53 13.07
C GLU A 27 -6.50 18.46 12.13
N ASN A 28 -6.88 18.84 10.91
CA ASN A 28 -7.38 17.91 9.89
C ASN A 28 -6.28 17.01 9.30
N LEU A 29 -5.00 17.30 9.56
CA LEU A 29 -3.90 16.59 8.93
C LEU A 29 -3.67 15.21 9.56
N ALA A 30 -3.95 15.07 10.86
CA ALA A 30 -3.92 13.78 11.53
C ALA A 30 -5.03 12.86 11.02
N ASP A 31 -6.26 13.38 10.88
CA ASP A 31 -7.39 12.64 10.33
C ASP A 31 -7.13 12.23 8.87
N ALA A 32 -6.63 13.16 8.04
CA ALA A 32 -6.24 12.85 6.66
C ALA A 32 -5.12 11.80 6.56
N ALA A 33 -4.23 11.76 7.56
CA ALA A 33 -3.16 10.77 7.63
C ALA A 33 -3.67 9.38 8.03
N LEU A 34 -4.69 9.31 8.89
CA LEU A 34 -5.40 8.06 9.20
C LEU A 34 -6.23 7.56 8.01
N ASP A 35 -6.94 8.45 7.33
CA ASP A 35 -7.66 8.15 6.09
C ASP A 35 -6.71 7.62 5.00
N PHE A 36 -5.53 8.25 4.87
CA PHE A 36 -4.46 7.75 4.00
C PHE A 36 -4.07 6.33 4.38
N LEU A 37 -3.80 6.07 5.67
CA LEU A 37 -3.37 4.75 6.14
C LEU A 37 -4.45 3.69 5.86
N GLU A 38 -5.70 3.94 6.23
CA GLU A 38 -6.80 3.00 6.01
C GLU A 38 -6.94 2.63 4.52
N ARG A 39 -6.97 3.65 3.65
CA ARG A 39 -7.03 3.46 2.20
C ARG A 39 -5.81 2.72 1.67
N TYR A 40 -4.62 3.06 2.15
CA TYR A 40 -3.37 2.41 1.78
C TYR A 40 -3.41 0.92 2.11
N LEU A 41 -3.79 0.55 3.34
CA LEU A 41 -3.84 -0.85 3.76
C LEU A 41 -4.89 -1.65 2.97
N HIS A 42 -6.03 -1.02 2.65
CA HIS A 42 -7.04 -1.62 1.78
C HIS A 42 -6.48 -1.89 0.38
N VAL A 43 -5.95 -0.86 -0.30
CA VAL A 43 -5.39 -0.97 -1.65
C VAL A 43 -4.18 -1.91 -1.68
N PHE A 44 -3.35 -1.94 -0.63
CA PHE A 44 -2.26 -2.90 -0.49
C PHE A 44 -2.76 -4.35 -0.49
N THR A 45 -3.93 -4.60 0.08
CA THR A 45 -4.52 -5.93 0.16
C THR A 45 -5.19 -6.33 -1.16
N VAL A 46 -5.93 -5.42 -1.80
CA VAL A 46 -6.74 -5.75 -2.98
C VAL A 46 -6.06 -5.49 -4.32
N ALA A 47 -5.19 -4.48 -4.42
CA ALA A 47 -4.63 -4.00 -5.69
C ALA A 47 -3.32 -3.20 -5.51
N ARG A 48 -2.22 -3.83 -5.07
CA ARG A 48 -0.93 -3.15 -4.80
C ARG A 48 -0.42 -2.27 -5.94
N ALA A 49 -0.70 -2.63 -7.19
CA ALA A 49 -0.28 -1.85 -8.36
C ALA A 49 -0.85 -0.41 -8.37
N TRP A 50 -2.03 -0.21 -7.75
CA TRP A 50 -2.70 1.09 -7.66
C TRP A 50 -2.04 2.04 -6.65
N LEU A 51 -1.15 1.53 -5.79
CA LEU A 51 -0.40 2.34 -4.84
C LEU A 51 0.59 3.29 -5.50
N THR A 52 0.82 3.19 -6.81
CA THR A 52 1.64 4.15 -7.58
C THR A 52 1.19 5.59 -7.30
N HIS A 53 -0.11 5.83 -7.13
CA HIS A 53 -0.65 7.15 -6.85
C HIS A 53 -0.59 7.57 -5.38
N ALA A 54 -0.25 6.68 -4.45
CA ALA A 54 -0.09 7.01 -3.04
C ALA A 54 1.30 7.58 -2.70
N TYR A 55 2.23 7.58 -3.66
CA TYR A 55 3.62 8.02 -3.48
C TYR A 55 3.90 9.34 -4.21
N ALA A 56 4.77 10.14 -3.60
CA ALA A 56 5.37 11.31 -4.22
C ALA A 56 6.35 10.92 -5.34
N ARG A 57 6.62 11.83 -6.28
CA ARG A 57 7.53 11.55 -7.43
C ARG A 57 8.93 11.12 -7.00
N ALA A 58 9.45 11.74 -5.94
CA ALA A 58 10.77 11.44 -5.35
C ALA A 58 10.66 10.59 -4.07
N ALA A 59 9.60 9.81 -3.92
CA ALA A 59 9.40 9.00 -2.73
C ALA A 59 10.52 7.95 -2.53
N LEU A 60 10.86 7.68 -1.29
CA LEU A 60 11.81 6.63 -0.90
C LEU A 60 11.08 5.44 -0.28
N PHE A 61 11.55 4.23 -0.57
CA PHE A 61 11.07 3.02 0.08
C PHE A 61 12.20 2.11 0.51
N SER A 62 12.08 1.53 1.70
CA SER A 62 12.93 0.44 2.16
C SER A 62 12.11 -0.63 2.88
N VAL A 63 12.54 -1.88 2.74
CA VAL A 63 11.96 -3.02 3.44
C VAL A 63 13.05 -3.89 4.06
N HIS A 64 12.82 -4.27 5.31
CA HIS A 64 13.66 -5.19 6.06
C HIS A 64 12.84 -6.41 6.45
N THR A 65 13.33 -7.59 6.08
CA THR A 65 12.67 -8.87 6.39
C THR A 65 13.56 -9.70 7.30
N HIS A 66 13.02 -10.11 8.45
CA HIS A 66 13.65 -11.01 9.39
C HIS A 66 12.90 -12.35 9.39
N THR A 67 13.57 -13.38 8.89
CA THR A 67 13.06 -14.77 8.88
C THR A 67 13.71 -15.53 10.02
N LEU A 68 12.97 -16.40 10.72
CA LEU A 68 13.51 -17.12 11.88
C LEU A 68 14.36 -18.35 11.50
N GLU A 69 14.09 -18.98 10.36
CA GLU A 69 14.67 -20.27 10.00
C GLU A 69 15.07 -20.34 8.50
N PRO A 70 16.37 -20.27 8.17
CA PRO A 70 17.46 -19.78 9.04
C PRO A 70 17.30 -18.30 9.40
N GLU A 71 17.96 -17.85 10.49
CA GLU A 71 17.99 -16.45 10.91
C GLU A 71 18.71 -15.60 9.85
N ILE A 72 17.96 -15.16 8.85
CA ILE A 72 18.45 -14.30 7.77
C ILE A 72 17.71 -12.98 7.88
N SER A 73 18.51 -11.92 8.02
CA SER A 73 18.07 -10.54 7.87
C SER A 73 18.36 -10.11 6.43
N GLU A 74 17.32 -9.98 5.63
CA GLU A 74 17.43 -9.46 4.27
C GLU A 74 17.10 -7.97 4.27
N GLN A 75 18.06 -7.15 3.84
CA GLN A 75 17.85 -5.75 3.57
C GLN A 75 17.78 -5.55 2.06
N HIS A 76 16.62 -5.09 1.59
CA HIS A 76 16.46 -4.76 0.18
C HIS A 76 17.09 -3.39 -0.12
N PRO A 77 17.57 -3.17 -1.36
CA PRO A 77 18.02 -1.86 -1.80
C PRO A 77 16.91 -0.82 -1.67
N VAL A 78 17.29 0.42 -1.37
CA VAL A 78 16.35 1.54 -1.32
C VAL A 78 15.77 1.77 -2.71
N CYS A 79 14.44 1.80 -2.80
CA CYS A 79 13.74 2.09 -4.04
C CYS A 79 13.40 3.59 -4.11
N HIS A 80 13.48 4.17 -5.31
CA HIS A 80 13.23 5.59 -5.54
C HIS A 80 12.12 5.78 -6.58
N GLY A 81 11.11 6.57 -6.20
CA GLY A 81 9.97 6.94 -7.02
C GLY A 81 8.88 5.86 -7.12
N PRO A 82 7.63 6.24 -7.46
CA PRO A 82 6.45 5.39 -7.28
C PRO A 82 6.53 4.01 -7.95
N ASN A 83 7.02 3.95 -9.19
CA ASN A 83 7.07 2.70 -9.95
C ASN A 83 8.04 1.68 -9.34
N ALA A 84 9.22 2.12 -8.89
CA ALA A 84 10.19 1.25 -8.24
C ALA A 84 9.67 0.75 -6.89
N ILE A 85 8.98 1.63 -6.15
CA ILE A 85 8.33 1.26 -4.88
C ILE A 85 7.29 0.18 -5.12
N VAL A 86 6.36 0.38 -6.06
CA VAL A 86 5.30 -0.60 -6.35
C VAL A 86 5.87 -1.92 -6.85
N ALA A 87 6.91 -1.89 -7.70
CA ALA A 87 7.61 -3.11 -8.09
C ALA A 87 8.13 -3.87 -6.86
N ALA A 88 8.72 -3.19 -5.89
CA ALA A 88 9.17 -3.81 -4.64
C ALA A 88 7.99 -4.35 -3.80
N LEU A 89 6.88 -3.60 -3.65
CA LEU A 89 5.69 -4.07 -2.93
C LEU A 89 5.06 -5.32 -3.56
N LEU A 90 5.15 -5.46 -4.89
CA LEU A 90 4.68 -6.65 -5.61
C LEU A 90 5.57 -7.88 -5.38
N THR A 91 6.81 -7.70 -4.96
CA THR A 91 7.69 -8.84 -4.59
C THR A 91 7.37 -9.41 -3.20
N LEU A 92 6.64 -8.68 -2.37
CA LEU A 92 6.18 -9.17 -1.06
C LEU A 92 5.17 -10.32 -1.24
N PRO A 93 5.11 -11.30 -0.31
CA PRO A 93 4.20 -12.43 -0.43
C PRO A 93 2.75 -11.99 -0.72
N PRO A 94 2.04 -12.62 -1.67
CA PRO A 94 0.69 -12.20 -2.06
C PRO A 94 -0.33 -12.42 -0.93
N ASN A 95 -0.05 -13.35 -0.01
CA ASN A 95 -0.84 -13.62 1.19
C ASN A 95 -0.52 -12.68 2.35
N MET A 96 0.44 -11.75 2.18
CA MET A 96 0.68 -10.69 3.14
C MET A 96 -0.46 -9.67 3.01
N THR A 97 -1.37 -9.70 3.98
CA THR A 97 -2.52 -8.81 4.06
C THR A 97 -2.35 -7.98 5.32
N LEU A 98 -2.46 -6.66 5.16
CA LEU A 98 -2.33 -5.75 6.29
C LEU A 98 -3.69 -5.47 6.94
N CYS A 99 -4.76 -5.88 6.27
CA CYS A 99 -6.14 -5.70 6.71
C CYS A 99 -6.78 -7.04 7.07
N ASN A 100 -7.13 -7.17 8.36
CA ASN A 100 -8.47 -7.58 8.76
C ASN A 100 -9.17 -6.38 9.44
N TRP A 101 -8.98 -5.18 8.86
CA TRP A 101 -9.42 -3.89 9.42
C TRP A 101 -10.95 -3.70 9.42
N LEU A 102 -11.72 -4.58 8.75
CA LEU A 102 -13.16 -4.42 8.61
C LEU A 102 -13.82 -4.15 9.98
N PRO A 103 -14.40 -2.95 10.20
CA PRO A 103 -15.13 -2.67 11.41
C PRO A 103 -16.28 -3.66 11.47
N GLY A 104 -16.30 -4.44 12.55
CA GLY A 104 -17.15 -5.61 12.73
C GLY A 104 -18.61 -5.30 12.47
N THR A 105 -19.08 -5.62 11.27
CA THR A 105 -20.50 -5.75 10.95
C THR A 105 -20.86 -7.22 11.14
N GLY A 106 -21.06 -7.61 12.41
CA GLY A 106 -21.88 -8.77 12.77
C GLY A 106 -21.16 -10.09 13.08
N GLY A 107 -21.08 -10.42 14.38
CA GLY A 107 -21.55 -11.71 14.90
C GLY A 107 -20.62 -12.94 14.88
N GLY A 108 -19.42 -12.89 14.31
CA GLY A 108 -18.49 -14.03 14.31
C GLY A 108 -17.32 -13.83 15.27
N GLY A 109 -17.12 -14.73 16.24
CA GLY A 109 -16.04 -14.70 17.24
C GLY A 109 -14.60 -14.87 16.72
N ALA A 110 -14.30 -14.40 15.51
CA ALA A 110 -12.95 -14.31 14.99
C ALA A 110 -12.19 -13.23 15.78
N LYS A 111 -11.04 -13.60 16.35
CA LYS A 111 -10.14 -12.67 17.05
C LYS A 111 -9.77 -11.55 16.08
N GLN A 112 -10.31 -10.35 16.31
CA GLN A 112 -9.94 -9.18 15.51
C GLN A 112 -8.43 -8.94 15.64
N HIS A 113 -7.75 -8.82 14.51
CA HIS A 113 -6.35 -8.42 14.50
C HIS A 113 -6.29 -6.93 14.82
N LYS A 114 -5.78 -6.59 16.00
CA LYS A 114 -5.64 -5.20 16.42
C LYS A 114 -4.36 -4.63 15.80
N ALA A 115 -4.52 -3.76 14.81
CA ALA A 115 -3.45 -2.85 14.43
C ALA A 115 -3.35 -1.73 15.47
N LEU A 116 -2.12 -1.28 15.75
CA LEU A 116 -1.83 -0.09 16.54
C LEU A 116 -1.21 0.96 15.62
N TRP A 117 -1.48 2.22 15.86
CA TRP A 117 -0.91 3.29 15.06
C TRP A 117 -0.63 4.53 15.89
N ASP A 118 0.37 5.27 15.45
CA ASP A 118 0.76 6.56 16.02
C ASP A 118 0.84 7.59 14.89
N VAL A 119 0.37 8.81 15.15
CA VAL A 119 0.42 9.92 14.21
C VAL A 119 1.04 11.13 14.89
N GLY A 120 1.96 11.80 14.21
CA GLY A 120 2.61 13.00 14.73
C GLY A 120 3.13 13.91 13.64
N CYS A 121 3.19 15.21 13.89
CA CYS A 121 3.82 16.16 12.98
C CYS A 121 5.35 15.96 12.96
N VAL A 122 5.98 16.14 11.81
CA VAL A 122 7.45 16.09 11.69
C VAL A 122 8.04 17.45 12.11
N PRO A 123 8.81 17.53 13.22
CA PRO A 123 9.35 18.80 13.68
C PRO A 123 10.29 19.43 12.66
N GLY A 124 10.17 20.74 12.46
CA GLY A 124 11.01 21.49 11.51
C GLY A 124 10.66 21.28 10.04
N SER A 125 9.62 20.51 9.72
CA SER A 125 9.12 20.42 8.35
C SER A 125 8.42 21.74 7.97
N ALA A 126 9.00 22.48 7.03
CA ALA A 126 8.41 23.71 6.50
C ALA A 126 7.07 23.45 5.76
N SER A 127 6.87 22.22 5.27
CA SER A 127 5.67 21.78 4.57
C SER A 127 4.57 21.27 5.50
N GLY A 128 4.87 21.10 6.79
CA GLY A 128 3.96 20.48 7.74
C GLY A 128 3.79 18.98 7.48
N ASP A 129 4.87 18.26 7.19
CA ASP A 129 4.81 16.81 6.96
C ASP A 129 4.33 16.05 8.22
N VAL A 130 3.69 14.89 8.01
CA VAL A 130 3.18 14.03 9.09
C VAL A 130 3.83 12.67 9.05
N LEU A 131 4.22 12.17 10.21
CA LEU A 131 4.66 10.80 10.42
C LEU A 131 3.46 9.95 10.85
N VAL A 132 3.26 8.84 10.15
CA VAL A 132 2.33 7.77 10.54
C VAL A 132 3.13 6.50 10.76
N ALA A 133 2.98 5.87 11.91
CA ALA A 133 3.50 4.53 12.18
C ALA A 133 2.34 3.56 12.39
N CYS A 134 2.41 2.38 11.81
CA CYS A 134 1.41 1.33 11.92
C CYS A 134 2.10 0.02 12.29
N TYR A 135 1.57 -0.67 13.30
CA TYR A 135 2.05 -1.94 13.81
C TYR A 135 0.92 -2.96 13.74
N ALA A 136 1.18 -4.10 13.09
CA ALA A 136 0.19 -5.16 12.94
C ALA A 136 0.83 -6.53 13.18
N VAL A 137 0.03 -7.47 13.65
CA VAL A 137 0.41 -8.90 13.70
C VAL A 137 -0.56 -9.69 12.82
N GLN A 138 0.00 -10.36 11.82
CA GLN A 138 -0.74 -11.16 10.86
C GLN A 138 -0.47 -12.65 11.10
N GLU A 139 -1.52 -13.47 11.12
CA GLU A 139 -1.40 -14.93 11.11
C GLU A 139 -1.68 -15.42 9.69
N TYR A 140 -0.89 -16.37 9.19
CA TYR A 140 -1.15 -17.01 7.91
C TYR A 140 -0.89 -18.52 7.97
N ALA A 141 -1.70 -19.27 7.24
CA ALA A 141 -1.46 -20.69 7.05
C ALA A 141 -0.25 -20.85 6.12
N ARG A 142 0.83 -21.49 6.59
CA ARG A 142 1.89 -21.90 5.67
C ARG A 142 1.33 -22.98 4.76
N SER A 143 1.40 -22.75 3.45
CA SER A 143 1.23 -23.85 2.51
C SER A 143 2.32 -24.88 2.84
N PRO A 144 1.99 -26.18 2.95
CA PRO A 144 3.01 -27.21 3.14
C PRO A 144 4.06 -27.03 2.05
N ARG A 145 5.34 -26.86 2.45
CA ARG A 145 6.44 -26.78 1.49
C ARG A 145 6.31 -28.01 0.60
N LYS A 146 6.07 -27.78 -0.69
CA LYS A 146 6.10 -28.85 -1.67
C LYS A 146 7.57 -29.21 -1.82
N ASP A 147 8.07 -30.01 -0.88
CA ASP A 147 9.42 -30.54 -0.93
C ASP A 147 9.61 -31.05 -2.35
N ARG A 148 10.57 -30.46 -3.06
CA ARG A 148 10.94 -30.87 -4.40
C ARG A 148 11.53 -32.27 -4.28
N LYS A 149 10.66 -33.25 -4.11
CA LYS A 149 10.97 -34.67 -4.09
C LYS A 149 11.50 -34.93 -5.49
N GLY A 150 12.83 -35.05 -5.59
CA GLY A 150 13.52 -35.35 -6.83
C GLY A 150 12.80 -36.50 -7.53
N LYS A 151 12.67 -36.40 -8.85
CA LYS A 151 12.13 -37.46 -9.72
C LYS A 151 13.02 -38.71 -9.59
N GLY A 152 12.83 -39.48 -8.54
CA GLY A 152 13.36 -40.82 -8.34
C GLY A 152 12.24 -41.83 -8.62
N LYS A 153 12.48 -42.71 -9.59
CA LYS A 153 11.53 -43.70 -10.10
C LYS A 153 11.27 -44.78 -9.03
N GLN A 154 9.99 -44.94 -8.72
CA GLN A 154 9.27 -46.01 -8.00
C GLN A 154 10.04 -47.25 -7.48
N LYS A 155 9.74 -47.63 -6.24
CA LYS A 155 9.03 -48.89 -5.89
C LYS A 155 8.45 -48.73 -4.48
N GLU A 156 7.18 -48.36 -4.40
CA GLU A 156 6.03 -49.21 -4.07
C GLU A 156 6.07 -49.75 -2.63
N LYS A 157 4.92 -49.55 -1.95
CA LYS A 157 4.44 -50.28 -0.76
C LYS A 157 4.86 -49.69 0.60
N GLN A 158 4.05 -48.77 1.11
CA GLN A 158 3.17 -49.09 2.24
C GLN A 158 2.16 -47.97 2.52
N LYS A 159 0.91 -48.42 2.60
CA LYS A 159 -0.31 -47.67 2.92
C LYS A 159 -0.39 -47.56 4.44
N GLU A 160 0.30 -46.58 5.01
CA GLU A 160 0.11 -46.20 6.40
C GLU A 160 -0.65 -44.88 6.42
N ARG A 161 -1.72 -44.84 7.21
CA ARG A 161 -2.64 -43.73 7.39
C ARG A 161 -1.91 -42.64 8.19
N ALA A 162 -0.94 -42.00 7.54
CA ALA A 162 -0.15 -40.93 8.11
C ALA A 162 -1.08 -39.77 8.46
N GLU A 163 -1.19 -39.49 9.76
CA GLU A 163 -1.79 -38.27 10.26
C GLU A 163 -1.13 -37.09 9.53
N LEU A 164 -1.95 -36.34 8.79
CA LEU A 164 -1.48 -35.16 8.09
C LEU A 164 -0.86 -34.23 9.14
N PRO A 165 0.43 -33.84 9.02
CA PRO A 165 1.05 -32.94 9.98
C PRO A 165 0.20 -31.68 10.07
N ALA A 166 -0.19 -31.32 11.29
CA ALA A 166 -1.01 -30.14 11.55
C ALA A 166 -0.42 -28.93 10.79
N ALA A 167 -1.26 -28.22 10.05
CA ALA A 167 -0.84 -27.05 9.29
C ALA A 167 -0.14 -26.07 10.24
N ARG A 168 1.14 -25.82 10.02
CA ARG A 168 1.90 -24.85 10.82
C ARG A 168 1.40 -23.46 10.46
N THR A 169 0.70 -22.81 11.38
CA THR A 169 0.40 -21.38 11.29
C THR A 169 1.70 -20.62 11.54
N ALA A 170 2.06 -19.72 10.64
CA ALA A 170 3.15 -18.78 10.86
C ALA A 170 2.57 -17.40 11.14
N ARG A 171 3.33 -16.60 11.88
CA ARG A 171 2.92 -15.26 12.29
C ARG A 171 3.96 -14.25 11.84
N TRP A 172 3.50 -13.08 11.41
CA TRP A 172 4.35 -11.96 11.07
C TRP A 172 3.99 -10.76 11.95
N SER A 173 5.00 -10.09 12.54
CA SER A 173 4.84 -8.69 12.94
C SER A 173 5.27 -7.80 11.79
N ILE A 174 4.45 -6.79 11.52
CA ILE A 174 4.65 -5.86 10.43
C ILE A 174 4.61 -4.47 11.02
N GLU A 175 5.67 -3.71 10.78
CA GLU A 175 5.78 -2.30 11.13
C GLU A 175 5.90 -1.51 9.82
N GLN A 176 5.09 -0.48 9.66
CA GLN A 176 5.15 0.45 8.52
C GLN A 176 5.23 1.87 9.04
N ARG A 177 6.11 2.67 8.45
CA ARG A 177 6.29 4.08 8.77
C ARG A 177 6.21 4.90 7.51
N PHE A 178 5.37 5.92 7.52
CA PHE A 178 5.17 6.83 6.40
C PHE A 178 5.50 8.25 6.83
N VAL A 179 6.28 8.96 6.02
CA VAL A 179 6.28 10.43 6.05
C VAL A 179 5.36 10.88 4.93
N LEU A 180 4.29 11.56 5.30
CA LEU A 180 3.24 12.05 4.43
C LEU A 180 3.39 13.54 4.21
N ARG A 181 3.09 13.96 2.99
CA ARG A 181 3.08 15.35 2.56
C ARG A 181 1.79 15.62 1.80
N ARG A 182 1.33 16.88 1.82
CA ARG A 182 0.21 17.29 0.98
C ARG A 182 0.56 17.16 -0.49
N ARG A 183 -0.35 16.61 -1.28
CA ARG A 183 -0.10 16.36 -2.70
C ARG A 183 0.25 17.63 -3.48
N GLU A 184 -0.37 18.76 -3.17
CA GLU A 184 -0.09 20.04 -3.85
C GLU A 184 1.37 20.49 -3.72
N GLN A 185 2.06 20.07 -2.65
CA GLN A 185 3.47 20.40 -2.42
C GLN A 185 4.43 19.48 -3.19
N ASP A 186 4.01 18.28 -3.59
CA ASP A 186 4.83 17.38 -4.42
C ASP A 186 4.82 17.80 -5.89
N ALA A 187 3.73 18.42 -6.37
CA ALA A 187 3.53 18.72 -7.78
C ALA A 187 4.55 19.72 -8.37
N GLY A 188 5.30 20.47 -7.55
CA GLY A 188 6.34 21.39 -8.02
C GLY A 188 5.78 22.66 -8.67
N GLY A 189 4.61 23.14 -8.22
CA GLY A 189 4.03 24.42 -8.65
C GLY A 189 3.60 24.51 -10.12
N GLY A 190 3.79 23.45 -10.90
CA GLY A 190 3.35 23.38 -12.29
C GLY A 190 1.83 23.24 -12.34
N GLN A 191 1.14 24.36 -12.49
CA GLN A 191 -0.29 24.49 -12.73
C GLN A 191 -0.68 23.99 -14.14
N GLY A 192 -0.04 22.92 -14.61
CA GLY A 192 -0.31 22.29 -15.89
C GLY A 192 -1.45 21.29 -15.74
N GLU A 193 -2.35 21.26 -16.71
CA GLU A 193 -3.44 20.28 -16.81
C GLU A 193 -2.91 18.86 -16.65
N GLY A 194 -2.96 18.33 -15.43
CA GLY A 194 -2.79 16.89 -15.20
C GLY A 194 -3.86 16.11 -15.96
N SER A 195 -3.52 14.89 -16.36
CA SER A 195 -4.46 13.95 -16.95
C SER A 195 -5.67 13.79 -16.02
N GLU A 196 -6.84 13.43 -16.56
CA GLU A 196 -8.02 13.13 -15.75
C GLU A 196 -7.72 12.07 -14.68
N ALA A 197 -6.90 11.08 -15.02
CA ALA A 197 -6.41 10.08 -14.07
C ALA A 197 -5.61 10.69 -12.91
N ASP A 198 -4.80 11.72 -13.17
CA ASP A 198 -4.04 12.42 -12.12
C ASP A 198 -4.96 13.22 -11.20
N ARG A 199 -6.02 13.81 -11.76
CA ARG A 199 -7.04 14.55 -10.98
C ARG A 199 -7.84 13.60 -10.08
N ILE A 200 -8.29 12.47 -10.61
CA ILE A 200 -8.97 11.42 -9.84
C ILE A 200 -8.04 10.90 -8.74
N ALA A 201 -6.79 10.61 -9.09
CA ALA A 201 -5.79 10.20 -8.11
C ALA A 201 -5.59 11.28 -7.03
N ALA A 202 -5.58 12.57 -7.38
CA ALA A 202 -5.42 13.67 -6.43
C ALA A 202 -6.59 13.78 -5.45
N ALA A 203 -7.81 13.56 -5.93
CA ALA A 203 -8.98 13.45 -5.06
C ALA A 203 -8.92 12.21 -4.17
N LEU A 204 -8.34 11.11 -4.66
CA LEU A 204 -8.21 9.87 -3.89
C LEU A 204 -7.08 9.91 -2.84
N TRP A 205 -6.03 10.69 -3.08
CA TRP A 205 -4.83 10.75 -2.25
C TRP A 205 -4.47 12.22 -1.98
N PRO A 206 -5.19 12.89 -1.06
CA PRO A 206 -4.88 14.27 -0.68
C PRO A 206 -3.50 14.39 -0.02
N LEU A 207 -3.06 13.32 0.65
CA LEU A 207 -1.69 13.12 1.10
C LEU A 207 -0.98 12.08 0.24
N VAL A 208 0.33 12.26 0.06
CA VAL A 208 1.24 11.31 -0.59
C VAL A 208 2.40 10.97 0.32
N ALA A 209 2.86 9.73 0.25
CA ALA A 209 4.05 9.29 0.98
C ALA A 209 5.32 9.76 0.27
N VAL A 210 6.16 10.52 0.97
CA VAL A 210 7.51 10.92 0.54
C VAL A 210 8.58 9.95 1.05
N SER A 211 8.28 9.19 2.10
CA SER A 211 9.13 8.12 2.62
C SER A 211 8.25 7.00 3.17
N HIS A 212 8.61 5.76 2.88
CA HIS A 212 7.95 4.57 3.40
C HIS A 212 9.00 3.55 3.85
N GLN A 213 8.99 3.20 5.13
CA GLN A 213 9.84 2.14 5.69
C GLN A 213 8.96 1.01 6.17
N MET A 214 9.29 -0.22 5.76
CA MET A 214 8.58 -1.42 6.15
C MET A 214 9.51 -2.39 6.85
N ARG A 215 9.07 -2.98 7.95
CA ARG A 215 9.77 -4.06 8.64
C ARG A 215 8.83 -5.24 8.82
N VAL A 216 9.32 -6.41 8.47
CA VAL A 216 8.59 -7.67 8.55
C VAL A 216 9.41 -8.61 9.40
N ARG A 217 8.82 -9.17 10.46
CA ARG A 217 9.50 -10.14 11.31
C ARG A 217 8.62 -11.37 11.45
N GLU A 218 9.20 -12.53 11.20
CA GLU A 218 8.57 -13.79 11.57
C GLU A 218 8.53 -13.94 13.10
N LEU A 219 7.38 -14.36 13.59
CA LEU A 219 7.14 -14.66 15.00
C LEU A 219 6.96 -16.18 15.16
N LEU A 220 7.46 -16.70 16.27
CA LEU A 220 7.32 -18.09 16.70
C LEU A 220 5.87 -18.45 17.08
#